data_AF-A0A3D3RZV4-F1
#
_entry.id   AF-A0A3D3RZV4-F1
#
_cell.length_a   1.000
_cell.length_b   1.000
_cell.length_c   1.000
_cell.angle_alpha   90.00
_cell.angle_beta   90.00
_cell.angle_gamma   90.00
#
_symmetry.space_group_name_H-M   'P 1'
#
loop_
_entity.id
_entity.type
_entity.pdbx_description
1 polymer ?
#
loop_
_entity_poly.entity_id
_entity_poly.type
_entity_poly.pdbx_seq_one_letter_code
_entity_poly.pdbx_strand_id
1 'polypeptide(L)'
;VTEPMESFYLWDSIVHGAQCIFGTLEVIMYGRKRHRFFELVKLANAGRFDEALPIYRELEPMRDLLAEVFMTPLVTRNTYALAPIKYWMELLGFRMGVCRPPLAPRCDERVSERIREVLLSTGAIVDTDLEAA
;
A
#
# COMPACT_ATOMS: atom_id res chain seq x y z
N VAL A 1 -14.65 -16.71 2.01
CA VAL A 1 -13.56 -16.42 2.97
C VAL A 1 -12.69 -15.37 2.31
N THR A 2 -12.28 -14.33 3.04
CA THR A 2 -11.43 -13.25 2.51
C THR A 2 -10.15 -13.25 3.31
N GLU A 3 -9.02 -13.48 2.65
CA GLU A 3 -7.70 -13.22 3.22
C GLU A 3 -7.56 -11.72 3.49
N PRO A 4 -7.16 -11.29 4.71
CA PRO A 4 -7.11 -9.87 5.07
C PRO A 4 -6.12 -9.05 4.24
N MET A 5 -5.12 -9.66 3.59
CA MET A 5 -4.19 -8.93 2.74
C MET A 5 -4.80 -8.63 1.36
N GLU A 6 -4.85 -7.36 0.98
CA GLU A 6 -5.37 -6.92 -0.32
C GLU A 6 -4.66 -7.56 -1.52
N SER A 7 -3.38 -7.94 -1.37
CA SER A 7 -2.64 -8.69 -2.40
C SER A 7 -3.30 -10.01 -2.80
N PHE A 8 -4.14 -10.60 -1.95
CA PHE A 8 -4.84 -11.84 -2.27
C PHE A 8 -6.20 -11.60 -2.90
N TYR A 9 -6.71 -10.36 -2.90
CA TYR A 9 -8.08 -10.08 -3.31
C TYR A 9 -8.43 -10.59 -4.71
N LEU A 10 -7.55 -10.38 -5.70
CA LEU A 10 -7.81 -10.89 -7.06
C LEU A 10 -7.95 -12.41 -7.07
N TRP A 11 -7.06 -13.13 -6.38
CA TRP A 11 -7.08 -14.59 -6.30
C TRP A 11 -8.29 -15.10 -5.51
N ASP A 12 -8.62 -14.45 -4.40
CA ASP A 12 -9.81 -14.77 -3.60
C ASP A 12 -11.10 -14.51 -4.36
N SER A 13 -11.16 -13.45 -5.18
CA SER A 13 -12.30 -13.21 -6.08
C SER A 13 -12.41 -14.30 -7.14
N ILE A 14 -11.29 -14.79 -7.70
CA ILE A 14 -11.27 -15.86 -8.70
C ILE A 14 -11.71 -17.21 -8.11
N VAL A 15 -11.10 -17.61 -6.99
CA VAL A 15 -11.21 -18.98 -6.46
C VAL A 15 -12.38 -19.13 -5.49
N HIS A 16 -12.67 -18.07 -4.72
CA HIS A 16 -13.61 -18.11 -3.60
C HIS A 16 -14.78 -17.12 -3.73
N GLY A 17 -14.81 -16.30 -4.78
CA GLY A 17 -15.85 -15.30 -5.00
C GLY A 17 -15.84 -14.21 -3.94
N ALA A 18 -14.67 -13.83 -3.40
CA ALA A 18 -14.58 -12.76 -2.41
C ALA A 18 -15.15 -11.43 -2.92
N GLN A 19 -15.95 -10.77 -2.07
CA GLN A 19 -16.72 -9.56 -2.38
C GLN A 19 -16.26 -8.34 -1.57
N CYS A 20 -15.31 -8.51 -0.66
CA CYS A 20 -14.82 -7.45 0.20
C CYS A 20 -13.31 -7.53 0.35
N ILE A 21 -12.72 -6.39 0.68
CA ILE A 21 -11.31 -6.25 1.04
C ILE A 21 -11.30 -5.75 2.48
N PHE A 22 -10.47 -6.36 3.32
CA PHE A 22 -10.21 -5.82 4.64
C PHE A 22 -9.41 -4.53 4.49
N GLY A 23 -10.02 -3.40 4.84
CA GLY A 23 -9.42 -2.08 4.64
C GLY A 23 -8.58 -1.66 5.84
N THR A 24 -7.26 -1.63 5.68
CA THR A 24 -6.36 -0.89 6.58
C THR A 24 -5.99 0.46 5.96
N LEU A 25 -5.15 0.45 4.94
CA LEU A 25 -4.57 1.63 4.28
C LEU A 25 -4.39 1.43 2.76
N GLU A 26 -4.69 0.24 2.26
CA GLU A 26 -4.42 -0.24 0.90
C GLU A 26 -5.13 0.62 -0.13
N VAL A 27 -6.29 1.18 0.21
CA VAL A 27 -7.00 2.11 -0.68
C VAL A 27 -6.27 3.45 -0.82
N ILE A 28 -5.60 3.93 0.24
CA ILE A 28 -4.99 5.26 0.30
C ILE A 28 -3.56 5.24 -0.24
N MET A 29 -2.81 4.19 0.08
CA MET A 29 -1.37 4.09 -0.19
C MET A 29 -0.99 4.18 -1.67
N TYR A 30 -1.93 3.86 -2.57
CA TYR A 30 -1.74 3.95 -4.01
C TYR A 30 -1.62 5.39 -4.55
N GLY A 31 -1.90 6.43 -3.75
CA GLY A 31 -1.72 7.82 -4.17
C GLY A 31 -2.41 8.13 -5.50
N ARG A 32 -1.65 8.66 -6.47
CA ARG A 32 -2.14 8.96 -7.82
C ARG A 32 -2.64 7.72 -8.58
N LYS A 33 -2.17 6.52 -8.23
CA LYS A 33 -2.59 5.23 -8.81
C LYS A 33 -3.87 4.65 -8.20
N ARG A 34 -4.49 5.30 -7.21
CA ARG A 34 -5.71 4.81 -6.54
C ARG A 34 -6.86 4.46 -7.49
N HIS A 35 -6.99 5.19 -8.61
CA HIS A 35 -7.98 4.90 -9.65
C HIS A 35 -7.78 3.51 -10.29
N ARG A 36 -6.52 3.07 -10.47
CA ARG A 36 -6.17 1.76 -10.99
C ARG A 36 -6.61 0.66 -10.04
N PHE A 37 -6.43 0.85 -8.73
CA PHE A 37 -6.95 -0.10 -7.74
C PHE A 37 -8.47 -0.26 -7.81
N PHE A 38 -9.22 0.84 -7.96
CA PHE A 38 -10.67 0.73 -8.15
C PHE A 38 -11.07 0.04 -9.46
N GLU A 39 -10.31 0.26 -10.52
CA GLU A 39 -10.50 -0.45 -11.79
C GLU A 39 -10.24 -1.95 -11.66
N LEU A 40 -9.15 -2.33 -10.99
CA LEU A 40 -8.85 -3.72 -10.62
C LEU A 40 -10.01 -4.36 -9.88
N VAL A 41 -10.52 -3.70 -8.83
CA VAL A 41 -11.64 -4.20 -8.03
C VAL A 41 -12.91 -4.36 -8.86
N LYS A 42 -13.19 -3.40 -9.75
CA LYS A 42 -14.34 -3.46 -10.66
C LYS A 42 -14.23 -4.64 -11.63
N LEU A 43 -13.06 -4.86 -12.23
CA LEU A 43 -12.83 -5.96 -13.17
C LEU A 43 -12.89 -7.32 -12.48
N ALA A 44 -12.28 -7.45 -11.30
CA ALA A 44 -12.33 -8.67 -10.49
C ALA A 44 -13.77 -9.05 -10.12
N ASN A 45 -14.58 -8.10 -9.64
CA ASN A 45 -15.98 -8.34 -9.32
C ASN A 45 -16.85 -8.67 -10.55
N ALA A 46 -16.44 -8.24 -11.75
CA ALA A 46 -17.11 -8.58 -13.00
C ALA A 46 -16.64 -9.92 -13.59
N GLY A 47 -15.72 -10.64 -12.94
CA GLY A 47 -15.13 -11.87 -13.46
C GLY A 47 -14.17 -11.66 -14.63
N ARG A 48 -13.75 -10.41 -14.90
CA ARG A 48 -12.88 -10.03 -16.04
C ARG A 48 -11.40 -10.12 -15.63
N PHE A 49 -10.95 -11.33 -15.31
CA PHE A 49 -9.66 -11.54 -14.65
C PHE A 49 -8.45 -11.28 -15.55
N ASP A 50 -8.53 -11.61 -16.84
CA ASP A 50 -7.44 -11.36 -17.80
C ASP A 50 -7.14 -9.87 -17.96
N GLU A 51 -8.16 -9.03 -17.81
CA GLU A 51 -8.04 -7.57 -17.85
C GLU A 51 -7.62 -6.97 -16.50
N ALA A 52 -7.99 -7.63 -15.40
CA ALA A 52 -7.59 -7.26 -14.05
C ALA A 52 -6.09 -7.52 -13.79
N LEU A 53 -5.54 -8.61 -14.32
CA LEU A 53 -4.20 -9.09 -14.02
C LEU A 53 -3.06 -8.09 -14.35
N PRO A 54 -3.07 -7.37 -15.50
CA PRO A 54 -2.08 -6.33 -15.75
C PRO A 54 -2.10 -5.21 -14.70
N ILE A 55 -3.29 -4.79 -14.25
CA ILE A 55 -3.44 -3.77 -13.21
C ILE A 55 -2.95 -4.29 -11.87
N TYR A 56 -3.26 -5.55 -11.56
CA TYR A 56 -2.77 -6.22 -10.36
C TYR A 56 -1.24 -6.18 -10.29
N ARG A 57 -0.55 -6.49 -11.39
CA ARG A 57 0.92 -6.43 -11.51
C ARG A 57 1.46 -5.00 -11.46
N GLU A 58 0.75 -4.04 -12.06
CA GLU A 58 1.12 -2.62 -11.97
C GLU A 58 1.20 -2.13 -10.52
N LEU A 59 0.31 -2.61 -9.65
CA LEU A 59 0.23 -2.20 -8.24
C LEU A 59 1.14 -3.02 -7.31
N GLU A 60 1.71 -4.12 -7.79
CA GLU A 60 2.52 -5.07 -7.02
C GLU A 60 3.69 -4.41 -6.27
N PRO A 61 4.49 -3.50 -6.86
CA PRO A 61 5.63 -2.91 -6.14
C PRO A 61 5.23 -2.13 -4.88
N MET A 62 4.04 -1.54 -4.85
CA MET A 62 3.55 -0.84 -3.66
C MET A 62 3.05 -1.81 -2.59
N ARG A 63 2.47 -2.95 -2.98
CA ARG A 63 2.11 -4.03 -2.05
C ARG A 63 3.37 -4.65 -1.44
N ASP A 64 4.40 -4.87 -2.24
CA ASP A 64 5.69 -5.36 -1.77
C ASP A 64 6.33 -4.37 -0.80
N LEU A 65 6.27 -3.06 -1.09
CA LEU A 65 6.72 -2.03 -0.16
C LEU A 65 5.94 -2.08 1.17
N LEU A 66 4.61 -2.22 1.13
CA LEU A 66 3.82 -2.37 2.36
C LEU A 66 4.26 -3.63 3.14
N ALA A 67 4.46 -4.74 2.46
CA ALA A 67 4.94 -5.97 3.08
C ALA A 67 6.33 -5.77 3.71
N GLU A 68 7.22 -5.06 3.04
CA GLU A 68 8.58 -4.74 3.49
C GLU A 68 8.56 -3.85 4.74
N VAL A 69 7.87 -2.71 4.70
CA VAL A 69 8.00 -1.67 5.74
C VAL A 69 7.07 -1.87 6.93
N PHE A 70 6.04 -2.70 6.79
CA PHE A 70 5.00 -2.87 7.80
C PHE A 70 4.76 -4.33 8.21
N MET A 71 4.48 -5.23 7.25
CA MET A 71 4.19 -6.63 7.59
C MET A 71 5.43 -7.38 8.09
N THR A 72 6.59 -7.15 7.49
CA THR A 72 7.84 -7.81 7.88
C THR A 72 8.24 -7.46 9.32
N PRO A 73 8.25 -6.19 9.76
CA PRO A 73 8.45 -5.85 11.17
C PRO A 73 7.41 -6.47 12.12
N LEU A 74 6.14 -6.55 11.70
CA LEU A 74 5.08 -7.15 12.50
C LEU A 74 5.34 -8.64 12.73
N VAL A 75 5.67 -9.38 11.66
CA VAL A 75 5.88 -10.83 11.74
C VAL A 75 7.21 -11.20 12.41
N THR A 76 8.28 -10.46 12.13
CA THR A 76 9.64 -10.82 12.58
C THR A 76 10.03 -10.25 13.94
N ARG A 77 9.44 -9.11 14.32
CA ARG A 77 9.79 -8.38 15.55
C ARG A 77 8.58 -8.08 16.44
N ASN A 78 7.40 -8.61 16.10
CA ASN A 78 6.13 -8.30 16.79
C ASN A 78 5.89 -6.80 16.97
N THR A 79 6.31 -6.00 15.98
CA THR A 79 6.29 -4.54 16.05
C THR A 79 5.40 -3.97 14.97
N TYR A 80 4.36 -3.24 15.38
CA TYR A 80 3.47 -2.52 14.48
C TYR A 80 4.14 -1.21 14.02
N ALA A 81 4.98 -1.29 13.00
CA ALA A 81 5.83 -0.18 12.54
C ALA A 81 5.02 0.92 11.82
N LEU A 82 4.42 1.83 12.60
CA LEU A 82 3.58 2.91 12.05
C LEU A 82 4.37 4.07 11.44
N ALA A 83 5.60 4.33 11.89
CA ALA A 83 6.35 5.50 11.44
C ALA A 83 6.62 5.51 9.91
N PRO A 84 6.98 4.37 9.28
CA PRO A 84 7.06 4.27 7.81
C PRO A 84 5.73 4.56 7.11
N ILE A 85 4.61 4.02 7.63
CA ILE A 85 3.28 4.27 7.07
C ILE A 85 2.91 5.75 7.16
N LYS A 86 3.18 6.39 8.31
CA LYS A 86 2.93 7.81 8.49
C LYS A 86 3.74 8.66 7.52
N TYR A 87 5.02 8.33 7.34
CA TYR A 87 5.89 9.01 6.39
C TYR A 87 5.37 8.87 4.95
N TRP A 88 4.99 7.67 4.54
CA TRP A 88 4.35 7.45 3.24
C TRP A 88 3.10 8.34 3.07
N MET A 89 2.20 8.35 4.06
CA MET A 89 0.99 9.18 3.99
C MET A 89 1.31 10.69 3.97
N GLU A 90 2.39 11.14 4.60
CA GLU A 90 2.87 12.53 4.48
C GLU A 90 3.29 12.88 3.04
N LEU A 91 3.98 11.97 2.35
CA LEU A 91 4.29 12.12 0.90
C LEU A 91 3.02 12.15 0.03
N LEU A 92 1.92 11.59 0.51
CA LEU A 92 0.61 11.66 -0.16
C LEU A 92 -0.19 12.92 0.23
N GLY A 93 0.39 13.82 1.02
CA GLY A 93 -0.21 15.09 1.45
C GLY A 93 -1.03 15.02 2.74
N PHE A 94 -1.01 13.91 3.47
CA PHE A 94 -1.72 13.79 4.75
C PHE A 94 -0.86 14.27 5.92
N ARG A 95 -1.46 15.00 6.88
CA ARG A 95 -0.74 15.46 8.09
C ARG A 95 -0.75 14.37 9.18
N MET A 96 0.27 13.52 9.23
CA MET A 96 0.29 12.34 10.10
C MET A 96 0.98 12.54 11.46
N GLY A 97 1.95 13.44 11.52
CA GLY A 97 2.70 13.76 12.74
C GLY A 97 3.47 12.55 13.30
N VAL A 98 4.05 12.71 14.48
CA VAL A 98 4.91 11.66 15.07
C VAL A 98 4.10 10.49 15.66
N CYS A 99 4.72 9.33 15.77
CA CYS A 99 4.20 8.23 16.58
C CYS A 99 4.37 8.54 18.08
N ARG A 100 3.46 7.98 18.90
CA ARG A 100 3.58 8.02 20.37
C ARG A 100 4.39 6.82 20.85
N PRO A 101 5.07 6.91 22.01
CA PRO A 101 5.69 5.76 22.66
C PRO A 101 4.69 4.60 22.83
N PRO A 102 5.14 3.33 22.72
CA PRO A 102 6.53 2.88 22.65
C PRO A 102 7.13 2.82 21.22
N LEU A 103 6.41 3.27 20.20
CA LEU A 103 6.88 3.21 18.81
C LEU A 103 7.94 4.27 18.53
N ALA A 104 8.81 3.98 17.56
CA ALA A 104 9.75 4.97 17.04
C ALA A 104 8.96 6.21 16.55
N PRO A 105 9.34 7.43 16.96
CA PRO A 105 8.53 8.62 16.70
C PRO A 105 8.49 9.01 15.21
N ARG A 106 9.56 8.72 14.46
CA ARG A 106 9.72 9.03 13.03
C ARG A 106 10.29 7.83 12.27
N CYS A 107 10.12 7.85 10.96
CA CYS A 107 10.67 6.83 10.07
C CYS A 107 12.21 6.94 10.04
N ASP A 108 12.87 5.79 9.90
CA ASP A 108 14.31 5.71 9.69
C ASP A 108 14.67 6.20 8.28
N GLU A 109 15.79 6.92 8.13
CA GLU A 109 16.13 7.58 6.86
C GLU A 109 16.28 6.59 5.70
N ARG A 110 16.90 5.43 5.94
CA ARG A 110 17.06 4.39 4.91
C ARG A 110 15.71 3.87 4.43
N VAL A 111 14.75 3.72 5.35
CA VAL A 111 13.38 3.30 5.01
C VAL A 111 12.63 4.42 4.29
N SER A 112 12.84 5.67 4.71
CA SER A 112 12.28 6.85 4.03
C SER A 112 12.78 6.98 2.59
N GLU A 113 14.08 6.80 2.34
CA GLU A 113 14.65 6.75 0.99
C GLU A 113 14.00 5.66 0.14
N ARG A 114 13.86 4.45 0.69
CA ARG A 114 13.23 3.33 0.00
C ARG A 114 11.77 3.61 -0.36
N ILE A 115 11.01 4.22 0.55
CA ILE A 115 9.64 4.63 0.28
C ILE A 115 9.59 5.65 -0.87
N ARG A 116 10.43 6.70 -0.83
CA ARG A 116 10.47 7.71 -1.90
C ARG A 116 10.79 7.09 -3.26
N GLU A 117 11.80 6.22 -3.32
CA GLU A 117 12.22 5.53 -4.55
C GLU A 117 11.06 4.73 -5.18
N VAL A 118 10.37 3.91 -4.39
CA VAL A 118 9.27 3.07 -4.90
C VAL A 118 8.07 3.91 -5.32
N LEU A 119 7.70 4.94 -4.55
CA LEU A 119 6.55 5.78 -4.88
C LEU A 119 6.78 6.64 -6.13
N LEU A 120 8.00 7.15 -6.32
CA LEU A 120 8.37 7.87 -7.54
C LEU A 120 8.41 6.94 -8.75
N SER A 121 9.08 5.79 -8.64
CA SER A 121 9.22 4.86 -9.77
C SER A 121 7.89 4.25 -10.23
N THR A 122 6.94 4.09 -9.31
CA THR A 122 5.57 3.62 -9.62
C THR A 122 4.65 4.76 -10.09
N GLY A 123 5.06 6.03 -9.94
CA GLY A 123 4.20 7.19 -10.21
C GLY A 123 3.04 7.34 -9.22
N ALA A 124 3.15 6.75 -8.03
CA ALA A 124 2.21 6.97 -6.93
C ALA A 124 2.30 8.41 -6.41
N ILE A 125 3.49 8.99 -6.49
CA ILE A 125 3.80 10.41 -6.25
C ILE A 125 4.67 10.96 -7.41
N VAL A 126 4.87 12.27 -7.44
CA VAL A 126 5.83 12.97 -8.32
C VAL A 126 6.78 13.84 -7.51
N ASP A 127 7.84 14.37 -8.12
CA ASP A 127 8.88 15.13 -7.40
C ASP A 127 8.33 16.32 -6.61
N THR A 128 7.31 17.02 -7.12
CA THR A 128 6.67 18.15 -6.41
C THR A 128 5.99 17.73 -5.11
N ASP A 129 5.60 16.46 -4.98
CA ASP A 129 4.98 15.93 -3.76
C ASP A 129 6.04 15.78 -2.63
N LEU A 130 7.34 15.70 -2.96
CA LEU A 130 8.43 15.65 -1.98
C LEU A 130 8.68 16.99 -1.30
N GLU A 131 8.50 18.10 -2.01
CA GLU A 131 8.74 19.45 -1.48
C GLU A 131 7.69 19.87 -0.44
N ALA A 132 6.53 19.20 -0.47
CA ALA A 132 5.38 19.49 0.39
C ALA A 132 5.36 18.67 1.70
N ALA A 133 6.21 17.65 1.82
CA ALA A 133 6.24 16.70 2.93
C ALA A 133 7.35 17.01 3.95
#